data_AF-A0A7S1YW76-F1
#
_entry.id   AF-A0A7S1YW76-F1
#
_cell.length_a   1.000
_cell.length_b   1.000
_cell.length_c   1.000
_cell.angle_alpha   90.00
_cell.angle_beta   90.00
_cell.angle_gamma   90.00
#
_symmetry.space_group_name_H-M   'P 1'
#
loop_
_entity.id
_entity.type
_entity.pdbx_description
1 polymer ?
#
loop_
_entity_poly.entity_id
_entity_poly.type
_entity_poly.pdbx_seq_one_letter_code
_entity_poly.pdbx_strand_id
1 'polypeptide(L)'
;FLLDFTCDDIQSIGKWLRLHSYMIYKKIKNKFLTLAIEKTQSPSEGSTTISLDNFLASRSSQLGENSVTNSRNIFVQAFRMLNHKPSEVLRSKLDGDRVFQVTFKGESGSDAGGVFREGMSRIVEDLFDTHFELG
;
A
#
# COMPACT_ATOMS: atom_id res chain seq x y z
N PHE A 1 8.10 2.47 28.42
CA PHE A 1 8.59 1.12 28.08
C PHE A 1 8.42 0.90 26.59
N LEU A 2 9.52 1.00 25.84
CA LEU A 2 9.52 0.76 24.40
C LEU A 2 10.10 -0.65 24.19
N LEU A 3 9.25 -1.59 23.77
CA LEU A 3 9.64 -2.97 23.50
C LEU A 3 10.33 -3.00 22.14
N ASP A 4 11.60 -3.44 22.11
CA ASP A 4 12.35 -3.61 20.87
C ASP A 4 12.02 -4.96 20.23
N PHE A 5 11.26 -4.90 19.12
CA PHE A 5 10.87 -6.05 18.31
C PHE A 5 11.89 -6.43 17.25
N THR A 6 13.06 -5.80 17.20
CA THR A 6 14.15 -6.11 16.25
C THR A 6 15.32 -6.86 16.92
N CYS A 7 15.41 -6.81 18.25
CA CYS A 7 16.40 -7.55 19.02
C CYS A 7 16.22 -9.08 18.86
N ASP A 8 17.32 -9.79 18.56
CA ASP A 8 17.38 -11.23 18.33
C ASP A 8 17.90 -12.06 19.52
N ASP A 9 18.07 -11.42 20.67
CA ASP A 9 18.37 -12.11 21.92
C ASP A 9 17.21 -13.03 22.33
N ILE A 10 17.51 -14.29 22.68
CA ILE A 10 16.55 -15.32 23.11
C ILE A 10 15.83 -14.87 24.40
N GLN A 11 16.49 -14.06 25.23
CA GLN A 11 15.91 -13.51 26.46
C GLN A 11 15.11 -12.22 26.23
N SER A 12 15.12 -11.66 25.02
CA SER A 12 14.32 -10.49 24.70
C SER A 12 12.83 -10.84 24.65
N ILE A 13 12.02 -10.06 25.37
CA ILE A 13 10.56 -10.10 25.30
C ILE A 13 10.09 -9.96 23.84
N GLY A 14 10.77 -9.18 23.01
CA GLY A 14 10.45 -9.00 21.60
C GLY A 14 10.53 -10.31 20.81
N LYS A 15 11.61 -11.08 20.97
CA LYS A 15 11.79 -12.38 20.29
C LYS A 15 10.81 -13.43 20.81
N TRP A 16 10.58 -13.47 22.12
CA TRP A 16 9.59 -14.37 22.71
C TRP A 16 8.17 -14.09 22.18
N LEU A 17 7.82 -12.80 22.04
CA LEU A 17 6.54 -12.39 21.48
C LEU A 17 6.40 -12.76 19.99
N ARG A 18 7.48 -12.66 19.19
CA ARG A 18 7.48 -13.09 17.78
C ARG A 18 7.25 -14.59 17.66
N LEU A 19 7.97 -15.40 18.45
CA LEU A 19 7.87 -16.87 18.45
C LEU A 19 6.48 -17.37 18.88
N HIS A 20 5.90 -16.77 19.93
CA HIS A 20 4.58 -17.15 20.44
C HIS A 20 3.46 -16.26 19.89
N SER A 21 3.74 -15.51 18.82
CA SER A 21 2.79 -14.56 18.27
C SER A 21 1.49 -15.24 17.82
N TYR A 22 1.55 -16.51 17.41
CA TYR A 22 0.37 -17.30 17.04
C TYR A 22 -0.58 -17.56 18.23
N MET A 23 -0.08 -17.53 19.47
CA MET A 23 -0.88 -17.68 20.69
C MET A 23 -1.60 -16.38 21.09
N ILE A 24 -1.13 -15.24 20.59
CA ILE A 24 -1.74 -13.94 20.88
C ILE A 24 -2.97 -13.76 19.99
N TYR A 25 -4.15 -13.75 20.61
CA TYR A 25 -5.42 -13.55 19.92
C TYR A 25 -5.39 -12.33 18.98
N LYS A 26 -5.86 -12.53 17.75
CA LYS A 26 -6.00 -11.49 16.72
C LYS A 26 -6.66 -10.20 17.25
N LYS A 27 -7.65 -10.33 18.13
CA LYS A 27 -8.35 -9.20 18.78
C LYS A 27 -7.41 -8.30 19.58
N ILE A 28 -6.47 -8.89 20.31
CA ILE A 28 -5.50 -8.14 21.12
C ILE A 28 -4.50 -7.43 20.20
N LYS A 29 -3.97 -8.14 19.20
CA LYS A 29 -3.02 -7.55 18.22
C LYS A 29 -3.64 -6.38 17.46
N ASN A 30 -4.86 -6.54 16.96
CA ASN A 30 -5.56 -5.49 16.22
C ASN A 30 -5.75 -4.25 17.09
N LYS A 31 -6.09 -4.39 18.37
CA LYS A 31 -6.22 -3.23 19.28
C LYS A 31 -4.93 -2.41 19.34
N PHE A 32 -3.78 -3.06 19.54
CA PHE A 32 -2.50 -2.34 19.60
C PHE A 32 -2.09 -1.76 18.25
N LEU A 33 -2.34 -2.47 17.16
CA LEU A 33 -2.07 -2.00 15.81
C LEU A 33 -2.89 -0.74 15.49
N THR A 34 -4.19 -0.74 15.77
CA THR A 34 -5.07 0.42 15.58
C THR A 34 -4.57 1.62 16.38
N LEU A 35 -4.21 1.44 17.65
CA LEU A 35 -3.65 2.51 18.48
C LEU A 35 -2.32 3.05 17.93
N ALA A 36 -1.48 2.18 17.37
CA ALA A 36 -0.22 2.59 16.76
C ALA A 36 -0.45 3.40 15.47
N ILE A 37 -1.40 2.98 14.62
CA ILE A 37 -1.79 3.70 13.40
C ILE A 37 -2.34 5.09 13.78
N GLU A 38 -3.26 5.17 14.75
CA GLU A 38 -3.84 6.42 15.21
C GLU A 38 -2.78 7.38 15.77
N LYS A 39 -1.82 6.88 16.56
CA LYS A 39 -0.75 7.70 17.14
C LYS A 39 0.31 8.16 16.14
N THR A 40 0.48 7.42 15.03
CA THR A 40 1.47 7.74 13.99
C THR A 40 0.86 8.47 12.79
N GLN A 41 -0.44 8.75 12.85
CA GLN A 41 -1.16 9.50 11.84
C GLN A 41 -0.60 10.92 11.75
N SER A 42 -0.25 11.33 10.54
CA SER A 42 0.26 12.67 10.27
C SER A 42 -0.91 13.66 10.11
N PRO A 43 -0.81 14.88 10.66
CA PRO A 43 -1.79 15.95 10.41
C PRO A 43 -1.65 16.59 9.02
N SER A 44 -0.70 16.13 8.20
CA SER A 44 -0.47 16.62 6.83
C SER A 44 -1.76 16.55 5.99
N GLU A 45 -2.22 17.71 5.51
CA GLU A 45 -3.33 17.85 4.55
C GLU A 45 -2.92 17.53 3.09
N GLY A 46 -1.71 16.97 2.89
CA GLY A 46 -1.20 16.61 1.57
C GLY A 46 -2.00 15.48 0.94
N SER A 47 -3.10 15.78 0.24
CA SER A 47 -3.77 14.79 -0.58
C SER A 47 -2.85 14.42 -1.76
N THR A 48 -2.37 13.18 -1.76
CA THR A 48 -1.70 12.65 -2.95
C THR A 48 -2.78 12.13 -3.88
N THR A 49 -2.76 12.56 -5.14
CA THR A 49 -3.63 11.99 -6.18
C THR A 49 -2.77 11.17 -7.13
N ILE A 50 -3.16 9.92 -7.35
CA ILE A 50 -2.58 9.07 -8.39
C ILE A 50 -3.53 8.95 -9.56
N SER A 51 -2.99 9.02 -10.78
CA SER A 51 -3.74 8.92 -12.02
C SER A 51 -3.29 7.67 -12.76
N LEU A 52 -4.21 6.72 -12.91
CA LEU A 52 -3.98 5.41 -13.50
C LEU A 52 -4.54 5.39 -14.92
N ASP A 53 -3.79 4.83 -15.86
CA ASP A 53 -4.12 4.77 -17.28
C ASP A 53 -4.27 3.31 -17.73
N ASN A 54 -5.52 2.90 -17.93
CA ASN A 54 -5.90 1.54 -18.35
C ASN A 54 -5.43 1.23 -19.78
N PHE A 55 -5.40 2.23 -20.65
CA PHE A 55 -4.96 2.05 -22.03
C PHE A 55 -3.45 1.81 -22.10
N LEU A 56 -2.67 2.54 -21.29
CA LEU A 56 -1.23 2.30 -21.17
C LEU A 56 -0.93 0.92 -20.58
N ALA A 57 -1.66 0.50 -19.55
CA ALA A 57 -1.48 -0.84 -18.97
C ALA A 57 -1.77 -1.95 -19.99
N SER A 58 -2.88 -1.81 -20.74
CA SER A 58 -3.25 -2.76 -21.79
C SER A 58 -2.22 -2.83 -22.91
N ARG A 59 -1.69 -1.68 -23.33
CA ARG A 59 -0.63 -1.59 -24.35
C ARG A 59 0.68 -2.22 -23.87
N SER A 60 1.07 -1.99 -22.62
CA SER A 60 2.26 -2.60 -22.00
C SER A 60 2.20 -4.12 -22.03
N SER A 61 1.04 -4.68 -21.67
CA SER A 61 0.79 -6.13 -21.71
C SER A 61 0.90 -6.68 -23.15
N GLN A 62 0.32 -5.99 -24.13
CA GLN A 62 0.41 -6.39 -25.55
C GLN A 62 1.84 -6.36 -26.10
N LEU A 63 2.69 -5.47 -25.58
CA LEU A 63 4.10 -5.35 -25.97
C LEU A 63 5.01 -6.35 -25.23
N GLY A 64 4.48 -7.12 -24.27
CA GLY A 64 5.30 -8.01 -23.44
C GLY A 64 6.26 -7.25 -22.51
N GLU A 65 5.90 -6.03 -22.10
CA GLU A 65 6.65 -5.26 -21.12
C GLU A 65 6.30 -5.72 -19.68
N ASN A 66 7.05 -6.70 -19.16
CA ASN A 66 6.69 -7.39 -17.91
C ASN A 66 7.64 -7.15 -16.73
N SER A 67 8.71 -6.37 -16.92
CA SER A 67 9.67 -6.08 -15.87
C SER A 67 9.37 -4.75 -15.19
N VAL A 68 9.81 -4.57 -13.95
CA VAL A 68 9.66 -3.30 -13.20
C VAL A 68 10.21 -2.09 -13.98
N THR A 69 11.25 -2.29 -14.80
CA THR A 69 11.89 -1.23 -15.58
C THR A 69 11.11 -0.84 -16.84
N ASN A 70 10.56 -1.81 -17.58
CA ASN A 70 9.92 -1.57 -18.87
C ASN A 70 8.40 -1.47 -18.78
N SER A 71 7.77 -2.12 -17.80
CA SER A 71 6.33 -2.21 -17.70
C SER A 71 5.68 -0.87 -17.40
N ARG A 72 4.44 -0.73 -17.88
CA ARG A 72 3.51 0.36 -17.58
C ARG A 72 2.17 -0.19 -17.11
N ASN A 73 2.16 -1.38 -16.49
CA ASN A 73 0.99 -1.89 -15.79
C ASN A 73 0.57 -0.93 -14.64
N ILE A 74 -0.64 -1.12 -14.10
CA ILE A 74 -1.24 -0.26 -13.08
C ILE A 74 -0.38 -0.23 -11.81
N PHE A 75 0.21 -1.37 -11.41
CA PHE A 75 1.15 -1.41 -10.29
C PHE A 75 2.35 -0.47 -10.50
N VAL A 76 3.06 -0.58 -11.63
CA VAL A 76 4.24 0.25 -11.91
C VAL A 76 3.88 1.72 -12.03
N GLN A 77 2.72 2.04 -12.60
CA GLN A 77 2.21 3.42 -12.63
C GLN A 77 2.02 3.96 -11.21
N ALA A 78 1.32 3.22 -10.34
CA ALA A 78 1.11 3.61 -8.95
C ALA A 78 2.43 3.72 -8.16
N PHE A 79 3.32 2.74 -8.32
CA PHE A 79 4.62 2.72 -7.65
C PHE A 79 5.46 3.95 -8.00
N ARG A 80 5.55 4.32 -9.28
CA ARG A 80 6.31 5.51 -9.72
C ARG A 80 5.79 6.81 -9.08
N MET A 81 4.47 6.92 -8.89
CA MET A 81 3.84 8.09 -8.28
C MET A 81 3.97 8.14 -6.76
N LEU A 82 3.98 6.98 -6.09
CA LEU A 82 3.95 6.87 -4.63
C LEU A 82 5.33 6.67 -3.99
N ASN A 83 6.27 5.99 -4.65
CA ASN A 83 7.55 5.59 -4.05
C ASN A 83 8.41 6.77 -3.56
N HIS A 84 8.31 7.93 -4.23
CA HIS A 84 9.06 9.13 -3.87
C HIS A 84 8.34 10.00 -2.84
N LYS A 85 7.14 9.60 -2.38
CA LYS A 85 6.36 10.39 -1.43
C LYS A 85 6.90 10.17 -0.01
N PRO A 86 6.97 11.25 0.80
CA PRO A 86 7.43 11.14 2.18
C PRO A 86 6.44 10.28 2.97
N SER A 87 6.96 9.49 3.91
CA SER A 87 6.13 8.53 4.65
C SER A 87 5.02 9.20 5.47
N GLU A 88 5.22 10.46 5.87
CA GLU A 88 4.23 11.28 6.57
C GLU A 88 2.97 11.50 5.74
N VAL A 89 3.11 11.68 4.42
CA VAL A 89 1.98 11.89 3.49
C VAL A 89 1.20 10.60 3.27
N LEU A 90 1.87 9.44 3.30
CA LEU A 90 1.18 8.15 3.20
C LEU A 90 0.52 7.72 4.52
N ARG A 91 0.80 8.44 5.62
CA ARG A 91 0.16 8.25 6.93
C ARG A 91 -0.96 9.24 7.21
N SER A 92 -1.20 10.23 6.34
CA SER A 92 -2.37 11.11 6.46
C SER A 92 -3.61 10.43 5.89
N LYS A 93 -4.74 10.58 6.58
CA LYS A 93 -6.05 10.15 6.08
C LYS A 93 -6.65 11.29 5.27
N LEU A 94 -7.01 11.01 4.02
CA LEU A 94 -7.67 11.96 3.14
C LEU A 94 -9.17 12.03 3.44
N ASP A 95 -9.84 10.87 3.40
CA ASP A 95 -11.26 10.71 3.73
C ASP A 95 -11.56 9.23 4.01
N GLY A 96 -12.20 8.95 5.14
CA GLY A 96 -12.38 7.60 5.68
C GLY A 96 -11.03 6.87 5.85
N ASP A 97 -10.90 5.72 5.21
CA ASP A 97 -9.68 4.89 5.23
C ASP A 97 -8.74 5.14 4.02
N ARG A 98 -9.02 6.16 3.20
CA ARG A 98 -8.21 6.46 2.01
C ARG A 98 -6.99 7.30 2.38
N VAL A 99 -5.81 6.86 1.95
CA VAL A 99 -4.53 7.56 2.14
C VAL A 99 -4.15 8.45 0.95
N PHE A 100 -4.71 8.19 -0.23
CA PHE A 100 -4.56 8.98 -1.45
C PHE A 100 -5.83 8.89 -2.30
N GLN A 101 -5.98 9.82 -3.23
CA GLN A 101 -7.05 9.79 -4.23
C GLN A 101 -6.60 9.01 -5.47
N VAL A 102 -7.49 8.18 -6.01
CA VAL A 102 -7.28 7.49 -7.28
C VAL A 102 -8.15 8.14 -8.34
N THR A 103 -7.59 8.35 -9.53
CA THR A 103 -8.34 8.71 -10.73
C THR A 103 -7.94 7.80 -11.88
N PHE A 104 -8.90 7.43 -12.73
CA PHE A 104 -8.61 6.74 -13.99
C PHE A 104 -8.67 7.74 -15.14
N LYS A 105 -7.63 7.74 -15.97
CA LYS A 105 -7.50 8.72 -17.05
C LYS A 105 -8.57 8.45 -18.12
N GLY A 106 -9.36 9.48 -18.42
CA GLY A 106 -10.47 9.40 -19.37
C GLY A 106 -11.77 8.85 -18.77
N GLU A 107 -11.80 8.56 -17.47
CA GLU A 107 -12.98 8.06 -16.77
C GLU A 107 -13.43 9.07 -15.70
N SER A 108 -14.73 9.38 -15.67
CA SER A 108 -15.32 10.25 -14.65
C SER A 108 -15.78 9.40 -13.46
N GLY A 109 -14.96 9.31 -12.43
CA GLY A 109 -15.31 8.62 -11.19
C GLY A 109 -16.19 9.49 -10.29
N SER A 110 -17.47 9.12 -10.13
CA SER A 110 -18.39 9.80 -9.19
C SER A 110 -18.29 9.27 -7.76
N ASP A 111 -18.02 7.96 -7.59
CA ASP A 111 -17.78 7.32 -6.29
C ASP A 111 -16.29 7.21 -6.00
N ALA A 112 -15.74 8.19 -5.26
CA ALA A 112 -14.33 8.21 -4.87
C ALA A 112 -13.91 7.00 -4.04
N GLY A 113 -14.83 6.38 -3.28
CA GLY A 113 -14.56 5.17 -2.51
C GLY A 113 -14.49 3.93 -3.41
N GLY A 114 -15.41 3.83 -4.36
CA GLY A 114 -15.43 2.79 -5.39
C GLY A 114 -14.16 2.80 -6.24
N VAL A 115 -13.80 3.96 -6.77
CA VAL A 115 -12.61 4.15 -7.60
C VAL A 115 -11.33 3.81 -6.83
N PHE A 116 -11.25 4.16 -5.54
CA PHE A 116 -10.11 3.79 -4.70
C PHE A 116 -10.00 2.28 -4.52
N ARG A 117 -11.11 1.61 -4.17
CA ARG A 117 -11.12 0.14 -3.99
C ARG A 117 -10.73 -0.58 -5.28
N GLU A 118 -11.28 -0.14 -6.41
CA GLU A 118 -10.96 -0.68 -7.73
C GLU A 118 -9.49 -0.48 -8.08
N GLY A 119 -8.97 0.74 -7.91
CA GLY A 119 -7.55 1.02 -8.12
C GLY A 119 -6.65 0.13 -7.27
N MET A 120 -6.97 -0.02 -5.98
CA MET A 120 -6.20 -0.89 -5.08
C MET A 120 -6.24 -2.36 -5.50
N SER A 121 -7.40 -2.89 -5.90
CA SER A 121 -7.50 -4.26 -6.41
C SER A 121 -6.60 -4.46 -7.63
N ARG A 122 -6.68 -3.57 -8.63
CA ARG A 122 -5.87 -3.68 -9.86
C ARG A 122 -4.37 -3.55 -9.59
N ILE A 123 -3.95 -2.68 -8.67
CA ILE A 123 -2.55 -2.56 -8.25
C ILE A 123 -2.04 -3.88 -7.66
N VAL A 124 -2.84 -4.55 -6.82
CA VAL A 124 -2.48 -5.82 -6.19
C VAL A 124 -2.48 -6.96 -7.21
N GLU A 125 -3.48 -6.99 -8.11
CA GLU A 125 -3.57 -7.97 -9.20
C GLU A 125 -2.33 -7.89 -10.10
N ASP A 126 -1.96 -6.70 -10.55
CA ASP A 126 -0.77 -6.50 -11.41
C ASP A 126 0.54 -6.81 -10.68
N LEU A 127 0.62 -6.54 -9.37
CA LEU A 127 1.81 -6.83 -8.56
C LEU A 127 2.06 -8.33 -8.43
N PHE A 128 0.99 -9.13 -8.33
CA PHE A 128 1.06 -10.58 -8.16
C PHE A 128 0.70 -11.36 -9.44
N ASP A 129 0.68 -10.69 -10.58
CA ASP A 129 0.52 -11.35 -11.88
C ASP A 129 1.72 -12.29 -12.10
N THR A 130 1.42 -13.53 -12.46
CA THR A 130 2.41 -14.55 -12.84
C THR A 130 3.37 -14.12 -13.94
N HIS A 131 2.97 -13.18 -14.79
CA HIS A 131 3.78 -12.66 -15.86
C HIS A 131 4.67 -11.48 -15.44
N PHE A 132 4.38 -10.84 -14.31
CA PHE A 132 5.13 -9.67 -13.84
C PHE A 132 6.36 -10.09 -13.02
N GLU A 133 7.52 -9.58 -13.43
CA GLU A 133 8.80 -9.92 -12.81
C GLU A 133 9.24 -8.82 -11.84
N LEU A 134 9.25 -9.14 -10.54
CA LEU A 134 9.71 -8.24 -9.46
C LEU A 134 11.23 -8.16 -9.32
N GLY A 135 11.97 -9.08 -9.96
CA GLY A 135 13.43 -9.22 -9.86
C GLY A 135 13.87 -10.22 -8.81
#